data_AF-A0A9X4E5G2-F1
#
_entry.id   AF-A0A9X4E5G2-F1
#
_cell.length_a   1.000
_cell.length_b   1.000
_cell.length_c   1.000
_cell.angle_alpha   90.00
_cell.angle_beta   90.00
_cell.angle_gamma   90.00
#
_symmetry.space_group_name_H-M   'P 1'
#
loop_
_entity.id
_entity.type
_entity.pdbx_description
1 polymer ?
#
loop_
_entity_poly.entity_id
_entity_poly.type
_entity_poly.pdbx_seq_one_letter_code
_entity_poly.pdbx_strand_id
1 'polypeptide(L)' 'MSKPASIFDIDDNGAKHRAIDEALEAVARGEYVDHEIVREWLLRLAAGEDLPIPVPTKDA' A
#
# COMPACT_ATOMS: atom_id res chain seq x y z
N MET A 1 5.53 21.61 34.21
CA MET A 1 4.57 21.37 33.10
C MET A 1 5.24 20.41 32.13
N SER A 2 5.02 19.10 32.27
CA SER A 2 5.58 18.11 31.33
C SER A 2 4.57 17.88 30.22
N LYS A 3 4.93 18.17 28.96
CA LYS A 3 4.08 17.94 27.79
C LYS A 3 3.93 16.42 27.61
N PRO A 4 2.72 15.87 27.39
CA PRO A 4 2.57 14.44 27.14
C PRO A 4 3.28 14.08 25.83
N ALA A 5 3.98 12.95 25.81
CA ALA A 5 4.61 12.41 24.60
C ALA A 5 3.54 12.22 23.50
N SER A 6 3.85 12.64 22.27
CA SER A 6 2.93 12.50 21.14
C SER A 6 2.76 11.02 20.80
N ILE A 7 1.53 10.60 20.48
CA ILE A 7 1.29 9.25 19.94
C ILE A 7 1.97 9.02 18.58
N PHE A 8 2.37 10.11 17.89
CA PHE A 8 3.11 10.08 16.64
C PHE A 8 4.64 9.97 16.84
N ASP A 9 5.14 10.07 18.08
CA ASP A 9 6.58 9.95 18.40
C ASP A 9 6.99 8.49 18.72
N ILE A 10 6.06 7.54 18.64
CA ILE A 10 6.34 6.12 18.87
C ILE A 10 6.81 5.50 17.56
N ASP A 11 8.11 5.57 17.30
CA ASP A 11 8.74 4.80 16.23
C ASP A 11 8.81 3.32 16.63
N ASP A 12 7.69 2.61 16.45
CA ASP A 12 7.68 1.15 16.57
C ASP A 12 8.33 0.52 15.33
N ASN A 13 9.66 0.47 15.37
CA ASN A 13 10.47 -0.24 14.37
C ASN A 13 10.02 -1.70 14.20
N GLY A 14 9.48 -2.34 15.25
CA GLY A 14 8.93 -3.70 15.15
C GLY A 14 7.66 -3.76 14.31
N ALA A 15 6.76 -2.77 14.44
CA ALA A 15 5.59 -2.64 13.57
C ALA A 15 5.98 -2.40 12.11
N LYS A 16 6.99 -1.57 11.86
CA LYS A 16 7.52 -1.34 10.51
C LYS A 16 8.04 -2.62 9.85
N HIS A 17 8.83 -3.42 10.58
CA HIS A 17 9.35 -4.69 10.06
C HIS A 17 8.21 -5.67 9.75
N ARG A 18 7.24 -5.84 10.65
CA ARG A 18 6.07 -6.70 10.41
C ARG A 18 5.27 -6.28 9.17
N ALA A 19 5.09 -4.98 8.96
CA ALA A 19 4.39 -4.47 7.79
C ALA A 19 5.13 -4.77 6.48
N ILE A 20 6.47 -4.72 6.50
CA ILE A 20 7.30 -5.09 5.34
C ILE A 20 7.19 -6.60 5.08
N ASP A 21 7.31 -7.43 6.12
CA ASP A 21 7.20 -8.89 5.98
C ASP A 21 5.83 -9.29 5.42
N GLU A 22 4.74 -8.73 5.94
CA GLU A 22 3.38 -8.96 5.44
C GLU A 22 3.22 -8.54 3.97
N ALA A 23 3.79 -7.40 3.58
CA ALA A 23 3.77 -6.95 2.19
C ALA A 23 4.55 -7.89 1.26
N LEU A 24 5.71 -8.39 1.70
CA LEU A 24 6.49 -9.37 0.93
C LEU A 24 5.76 -10.70 0.77
N GLU A 25 5.08 -11.17 1.81
CA GLU A 25 4.25 -12.37 1.72
C GLU A 25 3.05 -12.17 0.78
N ALA A 26 2.40 -11.01 0.81
CA ALA A 26 1.32 -10.68 -0.13
C ALA A 26 1.82 -10.72 -1.58
N VAL A 27 2.99 -10.14 -1.86
CA VAL A 27 3.64 -10.24 -3.18
C VAL A 27 3.92 -11.70 -3.55
N ALA A 28 4.44 -12.51 -2.63
CA ALA A 28 4.70 -13.93 -2.87
C ALA A 28 3.42 -14.75 -3.15
N ARG A 29 2.27 -14.34 -2.61
CA ARG A 29 0.95 -14.93 -2.90
C ARG A 29 0.30 -14.41 -4.19
N GLY A 30 0.93 -13.49 -4.90
CA GLY A 30 0.35 -12.81 -6.06
C GLY A 30 -0.74 -11.78 -5.68
N GLU A 31 -0.83 -11.39 -4.41
CA GLU A 31 -1.79 -10.40 -3.92
C GLU A 31 -1.27 -8.97 -4.12
N TYR A 32 -0.81 -8.66 -5.33
CA TYR A 32 -0.33 -7.33 -5.71
C TYR A 32 -0.90 -6.89 -7.06
N VAL A 33 -0.81 -5.58 -7.31
CA VAL A 33 -1.11 -4.99 -8.62
C VAL A 33 0.20 -4.44 -9.18
N ASP A 34 0.51 -4.77 -10.44
CA ASP A 34 1.68 -4.22 -11.11
C ASP A 34 1.65 -2.70 -11.16
N HIS A 35 2.83 -2.09 -10.95
CA HIS A 35 2.98 -0.64 -10.95
C HIS A 35 2.43 0.02 -12.22
N GLU A 36 2.67 -0.59 -13.39
CA GLU A 36 2.22 -0.04 -14.67
C GLU A 36 0.69 0.02 -14.78
N ILE A 37 -0.02 -0.99 -14.24
CA ILE A 37 -1.49 -1.01 -14.21
C ILE A 37 -2.01 0.14 -13.34
N VAL A 38 -1.41 0.32 -12.15
CA VAL A 38 -1.78 1.42 -11.24
C VAL A 38 -1.50 2.77 -11.89
N ARG A 39 -0.33 2.91 -12.55
CA ARG A 39 0.07 4.14 -13.23
C ARG A 39 -0.90 4.51 -14.35
N GLU A 40 -1.27 3.55 -15.20
CA GLU A 40 -2.25 3.79 -16.27
C GLU A 40 -3.61 4.17 -15.71
N TRP A 41 -4.09 3.44 -14.70
CA TRP A 41 -5.36 3.75 -14.03
C TRP A 41 -5.38 5.17 -13.46
N LEU A 42 -4.31 5.60 -12.78
CA LEU A 42 -4.19 6.95 -12.24
C LEU A 42 -4.21 8.03 -13.34
N LEU A 43 -3.57 7.78 -14.49
CA LEU A 43 -3.58 8.72 -15.61
C LEU A 43 -4.98 8.89 -16.20
N ARG A 44 -5.73 7.80 -16.34
CA ARG A 44 -7.11 7.81 -16.86
C ARG A 44 -8.08 8.44 -15.85
N LEU A 45 -7.91 8.16 -14.57
CA LEU A 45 -8.64 8.83 -13.49
C LEU A 45 -8.40 10.36 -13.53
N ALA A 46 -7.14 10.79 -13.72
CA ALA A 46 -6.79 12.20 -13.86
C ALA A 46 -7.39 12.85 -15.12
N ALA A 47 -7.64 12.06 -16.17
CA ALA A 47 -8.35 12.49 -17.37
C ALA A 47 -9.88 12.55 -17.19
N GLY A 48 -10.41 12.15 -16.03
CA GLY A 48 -11.84 12.17 -15.71
C GLY A 48 -12.59 10.90 -16.09
N GLU A 49 -11.89 9.81 -16.42
CA GLU A 49 -12.51 8.51 -16.64
C GLU A 49 -12.85 7.82 -15.31
N ASP A 50 -14.09 7.36 -15.16
CA ASP A 50 -14.52 6.56 -14.01
C ASP A 50 -14.29 5.07 -14.30
N LEU A 51 -13.15 4.57 -13.85
CA LEU A 51 -12.71 3.19 -14.01
C LEU A 51 -12.62 2.51 -12.66
N PRO A 52 -12.99 1.23 -12.56
CA PRO A 52 -12.84 0.47 -11.32
C PRO A 52 -11.37 0.48 -10.89
N ILE A 53 -11.16 0.54 -9.56
CA ILE A 53 -9.83 0.45 -8.97
C ILE A 53 -9.24 -0.92 -9.36
N PRO A 54 -7.98 -0.97 -9.81
CA PRO A 54 -7.30 -2.23 -10.08
C PRO A 54 -7.30 -3.12 -8.84
N VAL A 55 -7.73 -4.37 -9.01
CA VAL A 55 -7.70 -5.38 -7.96
C VAL A 55 -6.50 -6.31 -8.19
N PRO A 56 -5.86 -6.84 -7.13
CA PRO A 56 -4.82 -7.83 -7.27
C PRO A 56 -5.28 -8.99 -8.15
N THR A 57 -4.56 -9.25 -9.25
CA THR A 57 -4.81 -10.40 -10.11
C THR A 57 -4.40 -11.66 -9.38
N LYS A 58 -5.39 -12.46 -8.98
CA LYS A 58 -5.16 -13.80 -8.43
C LYS A 58 -4.89 -14.78 -9.57
N ASP A 59 -3.82 -14.57 -10.31
CA ASP A 59 -3.42 -15.48 -11.38
C ASP A 59 -1.93 -15.84 -11.19
N ALA A 60 -1.72 -17.06 -10.70
CA ALA A 60 -0.48 -17.82 -10.80
C ALA A 60 -0.75 -19.03 -11.70
#